data_AF-A0A7C2JFV5-F1
#
_entry.id   AF-A0A7C2JFV5-F1
#
_cell.length_a   1.000
_cell.length_b   1.000
_cell.length_c   1.000
_cell.angle_alpha   90.00
_cell.angle_beta   90.00
_cell.angle_gamma   90.00
#
_symmetry.space_group_name_H-M   'P 1'
#
loop_
_entity.id
_entity.type
_entity.pdbx_description
1 polymer ?
#
loop_
_entity_poly.entity_id
_entity_poly.type
_entity_poly.pdbx_seq_one_letter_code
_entity_poly.pdbx_strand_id
1 'polypeptide(L)'
;MSLLAWTVAAVCFAGGFVAALMARRQVGVPTFALPAVWLISVLAFGLTLPSEPAPAFEPGSALGWGVLLASGLWLMGAFVATCTRLDWLGATLPFAAPVLVLTFEPGYPMPALWGIGIATVLVWILLNRVWQALPEVALSVLTLCFMTALAYYAHAPRWYGVCVAGAGIAALWGVAWLARQKPCSWWWAHTLLFGAFTLTALGYHLSSVEGRWLYLVLMALIAATIARGFADAGEWARYALLVWIALFASVFALQKGFGLATAALMVSLHAMVMGHTRIVQTSWSERGLYLAGALLLAFLSAFRLFVLSYPLRVPRADLYTHYTLMGFLLALVGLGALALWQRGSEQAGEPAGQLSWRTLLTGFWAVSLPLLMGALFTERAIAGWLAGALAAALSAYLYASPAMPSLSGEELEEQSITRWLYPLAFAGAVVALPLTEVVVSYATLPRLIRLYLVLGAGALLALSLLFVFWRERPRSVQRTR
;
A
#
# COMPACT_ATOMS: atom_id res chain seq x y z
N MET A 1 -16.06 -15.49 22.52
CA MET A 1 -16.51 -14.54 21.47
C MET A 1 -15.69 -14.79 20.22
N SER A 2 -16.31 -14.88 19.04
CA SER A 2 -15.62 -15.22 17.79
C SER A 2 -14.79 -14.06 17.25
N LEU A 3 -13.67 -14.36 16.59
CA LEU A 3 -12.71 -13.39 16.05
C LEU A 3 -13.32 -12.40 15.04
N LEU A 4 -14.31 -12.89 14.29
CA LEU A 4 -15.11 -12.09 13.38
C LEU A 4 -15.83 -10.97 14.15
N ALA A 5 -16.22 -11.18 15.41
CA ALA A 5 -16.84 -10.15 16.22
C ALA A 5 -15.86 -9.04 16.60
N TRP A 6 -14.57 -9.34 16.84
CA TRP A 6 -13.56 -8.33 17.20
C TRP A 6 -13.07 -7.54 15.99
N THR A 7 -12.85 -8.19 14.85
CA THR A 7 -12.50 -7.49 13.60
C THR A 7 -13.67 -6.70 13.06
N VAL A 8 -14.90 -7.25 13.10
CA VAL A 8 -16.11 -6.50 12.78
C VAL A 8 -16.33 -5.39 13.80
N ALA A 9 -16.09 -5.57 15.09
CA ALA A 9 -16.20 -4.48 16.07
C ALA A 9 -15.16 -3.38 15.81
N ALA A 10 -13.91 -3.72 15.48
CA ALA A 10 -12.89 -2.74 15.14
C ALA A 10 -13.22 -1.99 13.84
N VAL A 11 -13.71 -2.71 12.82
CA VAL A 11 -14.17 -2.12 11.54
C VAL A 11 -15.44 -1.28 11.73
N CYS A 12 -16.39 -1.73 12.54
CA CYS A 12 -17.61 -1.00 12.89
C CYS A 12 -17.31 0.20 13.78
N PHE A 13 -16.31 0.12 14.66
CA PHE A 13 -15.85 1.24 15.47
C PHE A 13 -15.11 2.27 14.61
N ALA A 14 -14.21 1.83 13.73
CA ALA A 14 -13.57 2.70 12.74
C ALA A 14 -14.60 3.32 11.79
N GLY A 15 -15.59 2.55 11.34
CA GLY A 15 -16.72 3.02 10.53
C GLY A 15 -17.64 4.00 11.28
N GLY A 16 -17.90 3.74 12.57
CA GLY A 16 -18.64 4.65 13.45
C GLY A 16 -17.87 5.95 13.73
N PHE A 17 -16.55 5.86 13.84
CA PHE A 17 -15.65 7.01 13.94
C PHE A 17 -15.66 7.84 12.64
N VAL A 18 -15.66 7.20 11.47
CA VAL A 18 -15.84 7.85 10.16
C VAL A 18 -17.20 8.54 10.09
N ALA A 19 -18.28 7.85 10.46
CA ALA A 19 -19.63 8.39 10.46
C ALA A 19 -19.74 9.59 11.41
N ALA A 20 -19.09 9.54 12.58
CA ALA A 20 -19.06 10.64 13.53
C ALA A 20 -18.23 11.83 13.04
N LEU A 21 -17.10 11.61 12.36
CA LEU A 21 -16.32 12.66 11.71
C LEU A 21 -17.08 13.32 10.55
N MET A 22 -17.86 12.54 9.79
CA MET A 22 -18.71 13.05 8.71
C MET A 22 -19.95 13.79 9.25
N ALA A 23 -20.63 13.26 10.27
CA ALA A 23 -21.77 13.90 10.94
C ALA A 23 -21.36 15.20 11.66
N ARG A 24 -20.11 15.29 12.15
CA ARG A 24 -19.54 16.51 12.72
C ARG A 24 -19.53 17.69 11.76
N ARG A 25 -19.46 17.45 10.44
CA ARG A 25 -19.58 18.50 9.42
C ARG A 25 -20.94 19.21 9.45
N GLN A 26 -21.93 18.62 10.14
CA GLN A 26 -23.29 19.13 10.27
C GLN A 26 -23.64 19.67 11.68
N VAL A 27 -22.94 19.26 12.77
CA VAL A 27 -23.48 19.43 14.15
C VAL A 27 -22.53 20.10 15.17
N GLY A 28 -21.29 20.47 14.83
CA GLY A 28 -20.49 21.36 15.70
C GLY A 28 -19.93 20.75 17.00
N VAL A 29 -19.62 19.45 17.01
CA VAL A 29 -18.97 18.75 18.14
C VAL A 29 -17.51 19.22 18.35
N PRO A 30 -17.02 19.38 19.60
CA PRO A 30 -15.65 19.79 19.89
C PRO A 30 -14.60 18.87 19.26
N THR A 31 -13.57 19.48 18.65
CA THR A 31 -12.47 18.86 17.89
C THR A 31 -11.73 17.74 18.60
N PHE A 32 -11.62 17.80 19.93
CA PHE A 32 -10.78 16.88 20.72
C PHE A 32 -11.49 15.60 21.16
N ALA A 33 -12.83 15.57 21.16
CA ALA A 33 -13.59 14.45 21.72
C ALA A 33 -13.41 13.15 20.90
N LEU A 34 -13.36 13.26 19.57
CA LEU A 34 -13.22 12.11 18.68
C LEU A 34 -11.81 11.47 18.76
N PRO A 35 -10.71 12.22 18.59
CA PRO A 35 -9.37 11.69 18.83
C PRO A 35 -9.19 11.10 20.24
N ALA A 36 -9.81 11.70 21.26
CA ALA A 36 -9.78 11.17 22.62
C ALA A 36 -10.51 9.82 22.73
N VAL A 37 -11.71 9.70 22.14
CA VAL A 37 -12.45 8.43 22.10
C VAL A 37 -11.67 7.35 21.35
N TRP A 38 -11.09 7.67 20.20
CA TRP A 38 -10.23 6.74 19.48
C TRP A 38 -9.01 6.32 20.31
N LEU A 39 -8.32 7.27 20.95
CA LEU A 39 -7.16 7.00 21.80
C LEU A 39 -7.54 6.09 22.99
N ILE A 40 -8.67 6.38 23.65
CA ILE A 40 -9.20 5.54 24.73
C ILE A 40 -9.49 4.13 24.23
N SER A 41 -10.07 3.98 23.04
CA SER A 41 -10.33 2.67 22.44
C SER A 41 -9.05 1.92 22.08
N VAL A 42 -8.02 2.60 21.56
CA VAL A 42 -6.70 2.00 21.29
C VAL A 42 -6.04 1.53 22.58
N LEU A 43 -6.10 2.35 23.64
CA LEU A 43 -5.54 2.00 24.94
C LEU A 43 -6.31 0.85 25.58
N ALA A 44 -7.64 0.89 25.58
CA ALA A 44 -8.48 -0.19 26.09
C ALA A 44 -8.21 -1.51 25.35
N PHE A 45 -8.14 -1.47 24.02
CA PHE A 45 -7.85 -2.67 23.21
C PHE A 45 -6.43 -3.17 23.43
N GLY A 46 -5.45 -2.26 23.57
CA GLY A 46 -4.07 -2.61 23.91
C GLY A 46 -3.95 -3.30 25.26
N LEU A 47 -4.72 -2.87 26.26
CA LEU A 47 -4.80 -3.53 27.58
C LEU A 47 -5.46 -4.91 27.54
N THR A 48 -6.22 -5.23 26.47
CA THR A 48 -6.80 -6.56 26.27
C THR A 48 -5.92 -7.51 25.47
N LEU A 49 -4.74 -7.07 25.02
CA LEU A 49 -3.80 -7.96 24.35
C LEU A 49 -3.26 -8.99 25.36
N PRO A 50 -3.27 -10.28 25.02
CA PRO A 50 -2.73 -11.33 25.88
C PRO A 50 -1.22 -11.13 26.08
N SER A 51 -0.71 -11.59 27.22
CA SER A 51 0.73 -11.60 27.51
C SER A 51 1.52 -12.54 26.60
N GLU A 52 0.85 -13.54 26.02
CA GLU A 52 1.42 -14.47 25.04
C GLU A 52 0.93 -14.13 23.63
N PRO A 53 1.83 -14.07 22.63
CA PRO A 53 1.47 -13.67 21.28
C PRO A 53 0.55 -14.70 20.63
N ALA A 54 -0.63 -14.25 20.21
CA ALA A 54 -1.60 -15.07 19.51
C ALA A 54 -1.47 -14.95 17.98
N PRO A 55 -1.72 -16.03 17.22
CA PRO A 55 -1.81 -16.00 15.76
C PRO A 55 -2.81 -14.97 15.23
N ALA A 56 -2.69 -14.60 13.95
CA ALA A 56 -3.50 -13.55 13.31
C ALA A 56 -5.04 -13.77 13.41
N PHE A 57 -5.48 -15.04 13.47
CA PHE A 57 -6.90 -15.41 13.48
C PHE A 57 -7.34 -16.16 14.74
N GLU A 58 -6.62 -15.96 15.85
CA GLU A 58 -6.98 -16.50 17.16
C GLU A 58 -7.42 -15.43 18.17
N PRO A 59 -8.31 -15.76 19.13
CA PRO A 59 -8.72 -14.83 20.17
C PRO A 59 -7.51 -14.21 20.88
N GLY A 60 -7.49 -12.88 21.01
CA GLY A 60 -6.34 -12.15 21.56
C GLY A 60 -5.30 -11.71 20.52
N SER A 61 -5.53 -11.96 19.23
CA SER A 61 -4.63 -11.48 18.17
C SER A 61 -4.50 -9.95 18.12
N ALA A 62 -3.27 -9.48 17.90
CA ALA A 62 -2.99 -8.06 17.66
C ALA A 62 -3.44 -7.53 16.28
N LEU A 63 -4.02 -8.38 15.42
CA LEU A 63 -4.50 -7.96 14.08
C LEU A 63 -5.58 -6.87 14.16
N GLY A 64 -6.62 -7.09 14.97
CA GLY A 64 -7.70 -6.11 15.15
C GLY A 64 -7.20 -4.79 15.74
N TRP A 65 -6.23 -4.88 16.67
CA TRP A 65 -5.56 -3.72 17.24
C TRP A 65 -4.79 -2.92 16.19
N GLY A 66 -4.02 -3.60 15.31
CA GLY A 66 -3.32 -2.96 14.19
C GLY A 66 -4.25 -2.23 13.22
N VAL A 67 -5.42 -2.83 12.91
CA VAL A 67 -6.46 -2.18 12.06
C VAL A 67 -7.00 -0.92 12.73
N LEU A 68 -7.38 -1.00 14.01
CA LEU A 68 -7.92 0.12 14.78
C LEU A 68 -6.92 1.28 14.88
N LEU A 69 -5.65 0.94 15.15
CA LEU A 69 -4.57 1.90 15.33
C LEU A 69 -4.23 2.62 14.02
N ALA A 70 -4.08 1.88 12.92
CA ALA A 70 -3.82 2.49 11.62
C ALA A 70 -5.01 3.32 11.13
N SER A 71 -6.23 2.80 11.19
CA SER A 71 -7.41 3.51 10.65
C SER A 71 -7.62 4.87 11.32
N GLY A 72 -7.48 4.98 12.65
CA GLY A 72 -7.59 6.29 13.31
C GLY A 72 -6.47 7.26 12.96
N LEU A 73 -5.21 6.81 12.91
CA LEU A 73 -4.08 7.65 12.50
C LEU A 73 -4.21 8.12 11.05
N TRP A 74 -4.69 7.26 10.15
CA TRP A 74 -4.98 7.59 8.77
C TRP A 74 -6.11 8.61 8.64
N LEU A 75 -7.19 8.46 9.39
CA LEU A 75 -8.32 9.40 9.36
C LEU A 75 -7.97 10.74 9.99
N MET A 76 -7.21 10.75 11.07
CA MET A 76 -6.65 11.98 11.65
C MET A 76 -5.69 12.65 10.66
N GLY A 77 -4.81 11.87 10.03
CA GLY A 77 -3.93 12.33 8.96
C GLY A 77 -4.68 12.99 7.81
N ALA A 78 -5.70 12.30 7.28
CA ALA A 78 -6.55 12.81 6.22
C ALA A 78 -7.31 14.08 6.64
N PHE A 79 -7.84 14.12 7.86
CA PHE A 79 -8.50 15.30 8.40
C PHE A 79 -7.55 16.49 8.49
N VAL A 80 -6.36 16.30 9.06
CA VAL A 80 -5.33 17.36 9.14
C VAL A 80 -4.94 17.80 7.74
N ALA A 81 -4.69 16.87 6.82
CA ALA A 81 -4.21 17.17 5.48
C ALA A 81 -5.23 17.91 4.61
N THR A 82 -6.51 17.51 4.70
CA THR A 82 -7.57 18.07 3.84
C THR A 82 -8.26 19.29 4.44
N CYS A 83 -8.34 19.37 5.77
CA CYS A 83 -9.07 20.44 6.45
C CYS A 83 -8.16 21.53 7.04
N THR A 84 -6.84 21.30 7.14
CA THR A 84 -5.89 22.30 7.61
C THR A 84 -4.84 22.61 6.54
N ARG A 85 -4.11 23.72 6.68
CA ARG A 85 -2.98 24.06 5.80
C ARG A 85 -1.71 23.21 6.07
N LEU A 86 -1.80 22.20 6.95
CA LEU A 86 -0.68 21.38 7.43
C LEU A 86 -0.67 19.99 6.78
N ASP A 87 -0.71 19.93 5.45
CA ASP A 87 -0.70 18.67 4.67
C ASP A 87 0.48 17.75 5.03
N TRP A 88 1.67 18.34 5.15
CA TRP A 88 2.89 17.63 5.58
C TRP A 88 2.77 17.00 6.98
N LEU A 89 1.99 17.60 7.89
CA LEU A 89 1.78 17.04 9.22
C LEU A 89 0.81 15.86 9.13
N GLY A 90 -0.27 16.01 8.36
CA GLY A 90 -1.23 14.94 8.08
C GLY A 90 -0.58 13.72 7.44
N ALA A 91 0.38 13.92 6.52
CA ALA A 91 1.16 12.86 5.87
C ALA A 91 2.04 12.05 6.83
N THR A 92 2.40 12.60 7.99
CA THR A 92 3.33 11.95 8.94
C THR A 92 2.63 11.12 10.01
N LEU A 93 1.36 11.40 10.31
CA LEU A 93 0.60 10.68 11.35
C LEU A 93 0.50 9.17 11.11
N PRO A 94 0.26 8.66 9.88
CA PRO A 94 0.21 7.22 9.62
C PRO A 94 1.48 6.44 9.99
N PHE A 95 2.65 7.09 9.99
CA PHE A 95 3.93 6.45 10.34
C PHE A 95 4.05 6.13 11.82
N ALA A 96 3.24 6.75 12.69
CA ALA A 96 3.19 6.35 14.09
C ALA A 96 2.68 4.91 14.23
N ALA A 97 1.93 4.38 13.25
CA ALA A 97 1.30 3.08 13.40
C ALA A 97 2.32 1.93 13.55
N PRO A 98 3.28 1.73 12.63
CA PRO A 98 4.25 0.65 12.76
C PRO A 98 5.21 0.86 13.95
N VAL A 99 5.47 2.12 14.32
CA VAL A 99 6.33 2.47 15.47
C VAL A 99 5.66 2.05 16.79
N LEU A 100 4.36 2.34 16.95
CA LEU A 100 3.60 1.94 18.13
C LEU A 100 3.50 0.41 18.25
N VAL A 101 3.38 -0.30 17.13
CA VAL A 101 3.45 -1.78 17.15
C VAL A 101 4.78 -2.25 17.70
N LEU A 102 5.90 -1.68 17.25
CA LEU A 102 7.22 -2.07 17.75
C LEU A 102 7.43 -1.76 19.24
N THR A 103 6.76 -0.74 19.78
CA THR A 103 6.83 -0.43 21.21
C THR A 103 5.95 -1.33 22.08
N PHE A 104 4.73 -1.65 21.62
CA PHE A 104 3.75 -2.41 22.41
C PHE A 104 3.81 -3.92 22.17
N GLU A 105 4.23 -4.37 20.99
CA GLU A 105 4.33 -5.78 20.58
C GLU A 105 5.74 -6.09 20.01
N PRO A 106 6.81 -5.90 20.81
CA PRO A 106 8.18 -6.19 20.37
C PRO A 106 8.44 -7.69 20.21
N GLY A 107 7.60 -8.56 20.76
CA GLY A 107 7.77 -10.02 20.68
C GLY A 107 7.36 -10.55 19.32
N TYR A 108 6.13 -10.26 18.88
CA TYR A 108 5.54 -10.83 17.65
C TYR A 108 4.70 -9.79 16.90
N PRO A 109 5.33 -8.84 16.18
CA PRO A 109 4.62 -7.71 15.58
C PRO A 109 3.76 -8.08 14.36
N MET A 110 3.87 -9.30 13.83
CA MET A 110 3.28 -9.68 12.53
C MET A 110 1.78 -9.47 12.42
N PRO A 111 0.94 -9.96 13.35
CA PRO A 111 -0.52 -9.78 13.25
C PRO A 111 -0.91 -8.31 13.20
N ALA A 112 -0.29 -7.48 14.03
CA ALA A 112 -0.54 -6.05 14.06
C ALA A 112 -0.09 -5.36 12.76
N LEU A 113 1.09 -5.72 12.23
CA LEU A 113 1.57 -5.19 10.94
C LEU A 113 0.64 -5.58 9.77
N TRP A 114 0.05 -6.78 9.78
CA TRP A 114 -0.99 -7.15 8.81
C TRP A 114 -2.24 -6.27 8.94
N GLY A 115 -2.69 -6.04 10.16
CA GLY A 115 -3.80 -5.12 10.42
C GLY A 115 -3.54 -3.71 9.89
N ILE A 116 -2.33 -3.17 10.10
CA ILE A 116 -1.92 -1.87 9.58
C ILE A 116 -1.91 -1.86 8.05
N GLY A 117 -1.37 -2.90 7.43
CA GLY A 117 -1.37 -3.01 5.97
C GLY A 117 -2.80 -2.98 5.40
N ILE A 118 -3.70 -3.80 5.96
CA ILE A 118 -5.09 -3.89 5.50
C ILE A 118 -5.78 -2.53 5.63
N ALA A 119 -5.64 -1.87 6.78
CA ALA A 119 -6.19 -0.55 7.01
C ALA A 119 -5.60 0.51 6.03
N THR A 120 -4.30 0.45 5.78
CA THR A 120 -3.61 1.37 4.87
C THR A 120 -4.14 1.25 3.44
N VAL A 121 -4.30 0.04 2.92
CA VAL A 121 -4.84 -0.15 1.57
C VAL A 121 -6.32 0.18 1.49
N LEU A 122 -7.09 -0.14 2.53
CA LEU A 122 -8.50 0.25 2.61
C LEU A 122 -8.63 1.77 2.53
N VAL A 123 -7.88 2.51 3.36
CA VAL A 123 -7.84 3.97 3.31
C VAL A 123 -7.37 4.46 1.94
N TRP A 124 -6.37 3.81 1.35
CA TRP A 124 -5.89 4.14 0.01
C TRP A 124 -7.02 4.05 -1.02
N ILE A 125 -7.76 2.94 -1.07
CA ILE A 125 -8.91 2.79 -1.98
C ILE A 125 -10.00 3.84 -1.72
N LEU A 126 -10.30 4.11 -0.45
CA LEU A 126 -11.41 4.97 -0.04
C LEU A 126 -11.13 6.47 -0.25
N LEU A 127 -9.90 6.92 0.06
CA LEU A 127 -9.54 8.34 0.10
C LEU A 127 -8.69 8.81 -1.09
N ASN A 128 -8.35 7.93 -2.04
CA ASN A 128 -7.50 8.26 -3.18
C ASN A 128 -7.97 9.47 -3.99
N ARG A 129 -9.29 9.69 -4.03
CA ARG A 129 -9.91 10.81 -4.75
C ARG A 129 -9.80 12.14 -4.01
N VAL A 130 -9.59 12.11 -2.70
CA VAL A 130 -9.69 13.29 -1.83
C VAL A 130 -8.31 13.76 -1.36
N TRP A 131 -7.36 12.84 -1.20
CA TRP A 131 -6.02 13.16 -0.70
C TRP A 131 -4.94 12.84 -1.74
N GLN A 132 -4.41 13.87 -2.41
CA GLN A 132 -3.49 13.71 -3.56
C GLN A 132 -2.12 13.11 -3.22
N ALA A 133 -1.63 13.29 -1.98
CA ALA A 133 -0.35 12.71 -1.52
C ALA A 133 -0.50 11.28 -0.96
N LEU A 134 -1.72 10.74 -0.99
CA LEU A 134 -2.05 9.44 -0.40
C LEU A 134 -1.22 8.28 -0.99
N PRO A 135 -0.97 8.18 -2.31
CA PRO A 135 -0.17 7.08 -2.87
C PRO A 135 1.23 6.99 -2.26
N GLU A 136 1.93 8.12 -2.14
CA GLU A 136 3.29 8.14 -1.63
C GLU A 136 3.35 7.86 -0.13
N VAL A 137 2.40 8.39 0.63
CA VAL A 137 2.29 8.12 2.08
C VAL A 137 1.95 6.64 2.31
N ALA A 138 0.99 6.09 1.55
CA ALA A 138 0.58 4.70 1.68
C ALA A 138 1.72 3.73 1.38
N LEU A 139 2.47 3.96 0.30
CA LEU A 139 3.64 3.16 -0.04
C LEU A 139 4.73 3.25 1.05
N SER A 140 4.95 4.43 1.62
CA SER A 140 5.94 4.63 2.68
C SER A 140 5.56 3.91 3.99
N VAL A 141 4.27 3.93 4.37
CA VAL A 141 3.76 3.20 5.54
C VAL A 141 3.81 1.69 5.30
N LEU A 142 3.39 1.22 4.12
CA LEU A 142 3.45 -0.20 3.76
C LEU A 142 4.89 -0.71 3.73
N THR A 143 5.82 0.04 3.15
CA THR A 143 7.25 -0.33 3.14
C THR A 143 7.86 -0.33 4.53
N LEU A 144 7.46 0.58 5.42
CA LEU A 144 7.86 0.50 6.83
C LEU A 144 7.34 -0.79 7.47
N CYS A 145 6.07 -1.15 7.27
CA CYS A 145 5.52 -2.41 7.75
C CYS A 145 6.28 -3.63 7.21
N PHE A 146 6.52 -3.69 5.90
CA PHE A 146 7.22 -4.81 5.28
C PHE A 146 8.68 -4.89 5.70
N MET A 147 9.35 -3.75 5.88
CA MET A 147 10.71 -3.67 6.39
C MET A 147 10.77 -4.19 7.82
N THR A 148 9.87 -3.74 8.71
CA THR A 148 9.79 -4.23 10.08
C THR A 148 9.52 -5.74 10.13
N ALA A 149 8.62 -6.23 9.27
CA ALA A 149 8.33 -7.65 9.15
C ALA A 149 9.55 -8.45 8.64
N LEU A 150 10.22 -7.99 7.58
CA LEU A 150 11.41 -8.66 7.05
C LEU A 150 12.60 -8.58 8.02
N ALA A 151 12.70 -7.53 8.83
CA ALA A 151 13.68 -7.41 9.89
C ALA A 151 13.48 -8.49 10.96
N TYR A 152 12.23 -8.79 11.31
CA TYR A 152 11.89 -9.89 12.20
C TYR A 152 12.41 -11.23 11.68
N TYR A 153 12.11 -11.56 10.41
CA TYR A 153 12.56 -12.81 9.79
C TYR A 153 14.08 -12.90 9.59
N ALA A 154 14.74 -11.75 9.39
CA ALA A 154 16.19 -11.69 9.19
C ALA A 154 16.98 -11.60 10.52
N HIS A 155 16.31 -11.58 11.67
CA HIS A 155 16.91 -11.26 12.97
C HIS A 155 17.74 -9.96 12.94
N ALA A 156 17.29 -8.99 12.15
CA ALA A 156 17.94 -7.70 11.93
C ALA A 156 17.39 -6.64 12.91
N PRO A 157 18.13 -5.54 13.15
CA PRO A 157 17.67 -4.45 14.00
C PRO A 157 16.37 -3.81 13.47
N ARG A 158 15.27 -4.02 14.17
CA ARG A 158 13.93 -3.51 13.78
C ARG A 158 13.84 -1.99 13.88
N TRP A 159 14.55 -1.40 14.84
CA TRP A 159 14.61 0.04 15.04
C TRP A 159 15.29 0.78 13.89
N TYR A 160 16.08 0.11 13.05
CA TYR A 160 16.73 0.77 11.92
C TYR A 160 15.70 1.34 10.94
N GLY A 161 14.63 0.59 10.64
CA GLY A 161 13.54 1.07 9.78
C GLY A 161 12.80 2.26 10.38
N VAL A 162 12.60 2.25 11.69
CA VAL A 162 12.00 3.39 12.42
C VAL A 162 12.89 4.62 12.35
N CYS A 163 14.21 4.46 12.54
CA CYS A 163 15.16 5.56 12.43
C CYS A 163 15.21 6.12 10.99
N VAL A 164 15.19 5.26 9.97
CA VAL A 164 15.15 5.68 8.55
C VAL A 164 13.84 6.41 8.24
N ALA A 165 12.70 5.91 8.71
CA ALA A 165 11.41 6.60 8.58
C ALA A 165 11.42 7.95 9.31
N GLY A 166 11.94 7.99 10.54
CA GLY A 166 12.10 9.22 11.32
C GLY A 166 13.00 10.25 10.62
N ALA A 167 14.11 9.80 10.03
CA ALA A 167 14.99 10.63 9.21
C ALA A 167 14.27 11.18 7.98
N GLY A 168 13.46 10.36 7.30
CA GLY A 168 12.64 10.80 6.17
C GLY A 168 11.58 11.83 6.55
N ILE A 169 10.92 11.63 7.70
CA ILE A 169 9.92 12.57 8.24
C ILE A 169 10.60 13.88 8.66
N ALA A 170 11.74 13.81 9.35
CA ALA A 170 12.52 15.00 9.73
C ALA A 170 12.98 15.78 8.49
N ALA A 171 13.41 15.09 7.43
CA ALA A 171 13.73 15.71 6.15
C ALA A 171 12.50 16.38 5.53
N LEU A 172 11.34 15.71 5.49
CA LEU A 172 10.08 16.32 5.02
C LEU A 172 9.76 17.61 5.79
N TRP A 173 9.89 17.60 7.12
CA TRP A 173 9.64 18.77 7.96
C TRP A 173 10.65 19.88 7.70
N GLY A 174 11.93 19.53 7.55
CA GLY A 174 12.99 20.47 7.20
C GLY A 174 12.75 21.14 5.84
N VAL A 175 12.36 20.37 4.83
CA VAL A 175 12.03 20.90 3.50
C VAL A 175 10.75 21.73 3.56
N ALA A 176 9.71 21.28 4.28
CA ALA A 176 8.48 22.05 4.49
C ALA A 176 8.74 23.39 5.20
N TRP A 177 9.69 23.41 6.14
CA TRP A 177 10.14 24.62 6.82
C TRP A 177 10.88 25.58 5.88
N LEU A 178 11.80 25.06 5.06
CA LEU A 178 12.50 25.85 4.04
C LEU A 178 11.54 26.37 2.95
N ALA A 179 10.48 25.62 2.64
CA ALA A 179 9.51 25.94 1.59
C ALA A 179 8.43 26.95 2.00
N ARG A 180 8.51 27.53 3.22
CA ARG A 180 7.48 28.45 3.77
C ARG A 180 7.20 29.68 2.89
N GLN A 181 8.19 30.17 2.16
CA GLN A 181 8.05 31.38 1.33
C GLN A 181 8.03 31.07 -0.17
N LYS A 182 8.82 30.08 -0.61
CA LYS A 182 8.92 29.63 -2.00
C LYS A 182 9.18 28.13 -2.02
N PRO A 183 8.67 27.40 -3.02
CA PRO A 183 8.96 25.97 -3.14
C PRO A 183 10.47 25.73 -3.23
N CYS A 184 10.94 24.73 -2.50
CA CYS A 184 12.36 24.38 -2.45
C CYS A 184 12.81 23.76 -3.77
N SER A 185 14.08 24.03 -4.12
CA SER A 185 14.76 23.26 -5.17
C SER A 185 14.87 21.80 -4.76
N TRP A 186 14.72 20.91 -5.74
CA TRP A 186 14.88 19.47 -5.58
C TRP A 186 16.21 19.10 -4.89
N TRP A 187 17.28 19.86 -5.14
CA TRP A 187 18.61 19.57 -4.61
C TRP A 187 18.63 19.64 -3.08
N TRP A 188 17.92 20.60 -2.48
CA TRP A 188 17.80 20.71 -1.02
C TRP A 188 17.04 19.54 -0.43
N ALA A 189 15.92 19.15 -1.04
CA ALA A 189 15.15 17.99 -0.60
C ALA A 189 15.96 16.69 -0.70
N HIS A 190 16.69 16.52 -1.81
CA HIS A 190 17.51 15.36 -2.09
C HIS A 190 18.69 15.24 -1.10
N THR A 191 19.41 16.35 -0.87
CA THR A 191 20.55 16.39 0.06
C THR A 191 20.13 16.21 1.51
N LEU A 192 19.05 16.85 1.97
CA LEU A 192 18.55 16.67 3.32
C LEU A 192 18.11 15.23 3.57
N LEU A 193 17.41 14.63 2.61
CA LEU A 193 16.90 13.26 2.75
C LEU A 193 18.03 12.22 2.80
N PHE A 194 18.89 12.20 1.77
CA PHE A 194 19.99 11.23 1.72
C PHE A 194 21.08 11.54 2.74
N GLY A 195 21.27 12.80 3.12
CA GLY A 195 22.09 13.19 4.27
C GLY A 195 21.57 12.58 5.57
N ALA A 196 20.27 12.69 5.84
CA ALA A 196 19.65 12.09 7.02
C ALA A 196 19.72 10.55 7.02
N PHE A 197 19.53 9.91 5.87
CA PHE A 197 19.73 8.45 5.73
C PHE A 197 21.19 8.05 5.97
N THR A 198 22.14 8.82 5.46
CA THR A 198 23.58 8.58 5.67
C THR A 198 23.95 8.72 7.14
N LEU A 199 23.45 9.75 7.83
CA LEU A 199 23.64 9.92 9.27
C LEU A 199 23.06 8.75 10.06
N THR A 200 21.88 8.28 9.68
CA THR A 200 21.24 7.10 10.31
C THR A 200 22.10 5.84 10.09
N ALA A 201 22.58 5.61 8.88
CA ALA A 201 23.45 4.49 8.56
C ALA A 201 24.80 4.56 9.29
N LEU A 202 25.38 5.76 9.41
CA LEU A 202 26.61 6.00 10.15
C LEU A 202 26.43 5.74 11.66
N GLY A 203 25.32 6.20 12.25
CA GLY A 203 25.00 5.93 13.65
C GLY A 203 24.94 4.44 13.96
N TYR A 204 24.29 3.65 13.09
CA TYR A 204 24.24 2.19 13.23
C TYR A 204 25.60 1.51 13.02
N HIS A 205 26.42 2.05 12.11
CA HIS A 205 27.78 1.55 11.92
C HIS A 205 28.67 1.82 13.14
N LEU A 206 28.56 3.01 13.73
CA LEU A 206 29.30 3.41 14.94
C LEU A 206 28.83 2.64 16.18
N SER A 207 27.56 2.25 16.24
CA SER A 207 27.02 1.39 17.30
C SER A 207 27.36 -0.10 17.12
N SER A 208 28.40 -0.41 16.33
CA SER A 208 28.88 -1.76 16.00
C SER A 208 27.81 -2.73 15.48
N VAL A 209 26.71 -2.22 14.90
CA VAL A 209 25.68 -3.06 14.29
C VAL A 209 26.13 -3.45 12.90
N GLU A 210 26.55 -4.71 12.76
CA GLU A 210 26.99 -5.27 11.50
C GLU A 210 25.94 -5.08 10.39
N GLY A 211 26.36 -4.47 9.29
CA GLY A 211 25.51 -4.30 8.13
C GLY A 211 26.12 -3.36 7.11
N ARG A 212 25.73 -3.55 5.85
CA ARG A 212 26.20 -2.75 4.70
C ARG A 212 25.29 -1.54 4.48
N TRP A 213 24.96 -0.82 5.55
CA TRP A 213 23.96 0.25 5.59
C TRP A 213 24.29 1.41 4.65
N LEU A 214 25.54 1.88 4.71
CA LEU A 214 26.03 2.98 3.87
C LEU A 214 25.96 2.62 2.37
N TYR A 215 26.22 1.37 2.00
CA TYR A 215 26.09 0.91 0.62
C TYR A 215 24.64 0.95 0.13
N LEU A 216 23.67 0.60 0.99
CA LEU A 216 22.25 0.70 0.62
C LEU A 216 21.84 2.15 0.35
N VAL A 217 22.28 3.09 1.21
CA VAL A 217 22.04 4.53 1.02
C VAL A 217 22.67 5.02 -0.28
N LEU A 218 23.93 4.64 -0.53
CA LEU A 218 24.65 5.03 -1.75
C LEU A 218 23.98 4.49 -3.02
N MET A 219 23.58 3.22 -3.03
CA MET A 219 22.88 2.62 -4.16
C MET A 219 21.54 3.32 -4.43
N ALA A 220 20.75 3.57 -3.39
CA ALA A 220 19.48 4.29 -3.51
C ALA A 220 19.67 5.73 -4.00
N LEU A 221 20.72 6.41 -3.52
CA LEU A 221 21.10 7.77 -3.96
C LEU A 221 21.43 7.78 -5.45
N ILE A 222 22.33 6.90 -5.90
CA ILE A 222 22.74 6.79 -7.31
C ILE A 222 21.53 6.46 -8.19
N ALA A 223 20.68 5.53 -7.78
CA ALA A 223 19.47 5.19 -8.53
C ALA A 223 18.52 6.39 -8.64
N ALA A 224 18.29 7.12 -7.55
CA ALA A 224 17.40 8.28 -7.55
C ALA A 224 17.92 9.45 -8.42
N THR A 225 19.23 9.71 -8.40
CA THR A 225 19.85 10.74 -9.25
C THR A 225 19.84 10.36 -10.73
N ILE A 226 20.15 9.10 -11.06
CA ILE A 226 20.08 8.60 -12.44
C ILE A 226 18.63 8.61 -12.95
N ALA A 227 17.68 8.15 -12.14
CA ALA A 227 16.26 8.15 -12.49
C ALA A 227 15.76 9.56 -12.83
N ARG A 228 16.16 10.57 -12.05
CA ARG A 228 15.86 11.98 -12.36
C ARG A 228 16.39 12.39 -13.74
N GLY A 229 17.63 12.01 -14.07
CA GLY A 229 18.23 12.31 -15.37
C GLY A 229 17.44 11.75 -16.56
N PHE A 230 16.69 10.66 -16.37
CA PHE A 230 15.82 10.09 -17.41
C PHE A 230 14.39 10.66 -17.42
N ALA A 231 13.94 11.32 -16.35
CA ALA A 231 12.54 11.73 -16.20
C ALA A 231 12.07 12.73 -17.25
N ASP A 232 12.96 13.61 -17.72
CA ASP A 232 12.65 14.64 -18.72
C ASP A 232 13.16 14.28 -20.13
N ALA A 233 13.65 13.04 -20.33
CA ALA A 233 14.26 12.59 -21.59
C ALA A 233 13.24 12.08 -22.63
N GLY A 234 11.99 12.53 -22.57
CA GLY A 234 10.93 12.14 -23.52
C GLY A 234 10.67 10.64 -23.54
N GLU A 235 10.83 9.99 -24.70
CA GLU A 235 10.62 8.53 -24.85
C GLU A 235 11.53 7.69 -23.95
N TRP A 236 12.70 8.23 -23.57
CA TRP A 236 13.66 7.53 -22.72
C TRP A 236 13.22 7.42 -21.26
N ALA A 237 12.21 8.19 -20.84
CA ALA A 237 11.64 8.12 -19.49
C ALA A 237 11.12 6.71 -19.15
N ARG A 238 10.70 5.92 -20.16
CA ARG A 238 10.27 4.53 -19.96
C ARG A 238 11.41 3.60 -19.52
N TYR A 239 12.63 3.85 -20.00
CA TYR A 239 13.80 3.06 -19.62
C TYR A 239 14.31 3.40 -18.22
N ALA A 240 13.83 4.49 -17.61
CA ALA A 240 14.15 4.80 -16.22
C ALA A 240 13.67 3.69 -15.25
N LEU A 241 12.67 2.89 -15.63
CA LEU A 241 12.27 1.71 -14.86
C LEU A 241 13.42 0.69 -14.70
N LEU A 242 14.32 0.60 -15.69
CA LEU A 242 15.50 -0.28 -15.63
C LEU A 242 16.45 0.14 -14.49
N VAL A 243 16.48 1.43 -14.14
CA VAL A 243 17.29 1.93 -13.00
C VAL A 243 16.77 1.34 -11.69
N TRP A 244 15.45 1.31 -11.51
CA TRP A 244 14.83 0.70 -10.33
C TRP A 244 14.99 -0.82 -10.29
N ILE A 245 14.93 -1.48 -11.45
CA ILE A 245 15.22 -2.92 -11.57
C ILE A 245 16.68 -3.22 -11.23
N ALA A 246 17.62 -2.40 -11.71
CA ALA A 246 19.04 -2.51 -11.38
C ALA A 246 19.26 -2.31 -9.86
N LEU A 247 18.65 -1.29 -9.26
CA LEU A 247 18.69 -1.08 -7.81
C LEU A 247 18.18 -2.30 -7.05
N PHE A 248 17.02 -2.85 -7.44
CA PHE A 248 16.50 -4.09 -6.87
C PHE A 248 17.52 -5.23 -6.94
N ALA A 249 18.07 -5.50 -8.13
CA ALA A 249 19.02 -6.59 -8.33
C ALA A 249 20.28 -6.43 -7.47
N SER A 250 20.85 -5.22 -7.42
CA SER A 250 22.05 -4.92 -6.63
C SER A 250 21.81 -5.05 -5.13
N VAL A 251 20.72 -4.47 -4.63
CA VAL A 251 20.38 -4.49 -3.20
C VAL A 251 20.01 -5.90 -2.74
N PHE A 252 19.28 -6.65 -3.56
CA PHE A 252 18.94 -8.04 -3.28
C PHE A 252 20.18 -8.94 -3.27
N ALA A 253 21.15 -8.71 -4.15
CA ALA A 253 22.43 -9.43 -4.10
C ALA A 253 23.23 -9.12 -2.82
N LEU A 254 23.13 -7.88 -2.32
CA LEU A 254 23.91 -7.41 -1.17
C LEU A 254 23.36 -7.90 0.19
N GLN A 255 22.04 -7.81 0.41
CA GLN A 255 21.39 -8.10 1.70
C GLN A 255 20.03 -8.83 1.55
N LYS A 256 19.77 -9.47 0.41
CA LYS A 256 18.55 -10.25 0.13
C LYS A 256 17.28 -9.41 0.39
N GLY A 257 16.27 -10.03 1.00
CA GLY A 257 14.96 -9.42 1.23
C GLY A 257 14.98 -8.22 2.19
N PHE A 258 15.85 -8.23 3.19
CA PHE A 258 15.92 -7.15 4.16
C PHE A 258 16.58 -5.89 3.57
N GLY A 259 17.65 -6.06 2.78
CA GLY A 259 18.20 -4.96 1.98
C GLY A 259 17.16 -4.36 1.05
N LEU A 260 16.40 -5.20 0.34
CA LEU A 260 15.34 -4.78 -0.57
C LEU A 260 14.30 -3.91 0.15
N ALA A 261 13.81 -4.34 1.31
CA ALA A 261 12.80 -3.58 2.05
C ALA A 261 13.33 -2.26 2.60
N THR A 262 14.61 -2.21 2.97
CA THR A 262 15.28 -0.97 3.36
C THR A 262 15.34 0.01 2.19
N ALA A 263 15.77 -0.45 1.01
CA ALA A 263 15.78 0.39 -0.19
C ALA A 263 14.35 0.80 -0.61
N ALA A 264 13.37 -0.09 -0.48
CA ALA A 264 11.97 0.22 -0.75
C ALA A 264 11.45 1.34 0.17
N LEU A 265 11.79 1.31 1.46
CA LEU A 265 11.46 2.37 2.41
C LEU A 265 12.13 3.70 2.02
N MET A 266 13.43 3.70 1.74
CA MET A 266 14.16 4.91 1.31
C MET A 266 13.58 5.52 0.04
N VAL A 267 13.28 4.70 -0.97
CA VAL A 267 12.69 5.15 -2.24
C VAL A 267 11.24 5.61 -2.07
N SER A 268 10.46 4.98 -1.21
CA SER A 268 9.08 5.43 -0.92
C SER A 268 9.07 6.76 -0.18
N LEU A 269 9.94 6.94 0.83
CA LEU A 269 10.12 8.22 1.52
C LEU A 269 10.63 9.30 0.56
N HIS A 270 11.52 8.94 -0.37
CA HIS A 270 11.97 9.85 -1.42
C HIS A 270 10.82 10.27 -2.33
N ALA A 271 10.02 9.33 -2.82
CA ALA A 271 8.82 9.61 -3.60
C ALA A 271 7.84 10.51 -2.82
N MET A 272 7.66 10.26 -1.52
CA MET A 272 6.81 11.08 -0.65
C MET A 272 7.30 12.53 -0.53
N VAL A 273 8.59 12.75 -0.26
CA VAL A 273 9.14 14.10 -0.14
C VAL A 273 9.07 14.83 -1.49
N MET A 274 9.42 14.16 -2.58
CA MET A 274 9.43 14.73 -3.93
C MET A 274 8.03 14.91 -4.51
N GLY A 275 7.03 14.14 -4.06
CA GLY A 275 5.64 14.20 -4.53
C GLY A 275 4.83 15.37 -3.94
N HIS A 276 5.32 16.01 -2.88
CA HIS A 276 4.67 17.22 -2.34
C HIS A 276 5.07 18.46 -3.17
N THR A 277 4.39 18.67 -4.30
CA THR A 277 4.67 19.76 -5.26
C THR A 277 4.56 21.17 -4.67
N ARG A 278 3.78 21.34 -3.59
CA ARG A 278 3.72 22.61 -2.83
C ARG A 278 5.02 22.92 -2.09
N ILE A 279 5.85 21.91 -1.86
CA ILE A 279 7.06 21.96 -1.04
C ILE A 279 8.31 21.88 -1.94
N VAL A 280 8.30 21.03 -2.95
CA VAL A 280 9.45 20.79 -3.85
C VAL A 280 9.08 21.04 -5.30
N GLN A 281 9.97 21.69 -6.04
CA GLN A 281 9.85 21.85 -7.50
C GLN A 281 10.18 20.52 -8.20
N THR A 282 9.15 19.73 -8.49
CA THR A 282 9.26 18.45 -9.22
C THR A 282 8.31 18.44 -10.41
N SER A 283 8.74 17.83 -11.52
CA SER A 283 7.88 17.65 -12.69
C SER A 283 6.95 16.44 -12.49
N TRP A 284 5.86 16.40 -13.26
CA TRP A 284 4.91 15.29 -13.22
C TRP A 284 5.54 13.96 -13.65
N SER A 285 6.42 14.00 -14.67
CA SER A 285 7.18 12.84 -15.14
C SER A 285 8.10 12.29 -14.06
N GLU A 286 8.81 13.16 -13.34
CA GLU A 286 9.64 12.80 -12.18
C GLU A 286 8.82 12.13 -11.09
N ARG A 287 7.68 12.73 -10.69
CA ARG A 287 6.81 12.19 -9.64
C ARG A 287 6.29 10.80 -10.00
N GLY A 288 5.79 10.63 -11.23
CA GLY A 288 5.32 9.34 -11.72
C GLY A 288 6.41 8.26 -11.71
N LEU A 289 7.65 8.63 -12.08
CA LEU A 289 8.80 7.73 -12.06
C LEU A 289 9.20 7.31 -10.64
N TYR A 290 9.27 8.25 -9.70
CA TYR A 290 9.56 7.94 -8.30
C TYR A 290 8.49 7.05 -7.68
N LEU A 291 7.21 7.33 -7.97
CA LEU A 291 6.10 6.51 -7.52
C LEU A 291 6.15 5.09 -8.09
N ALA A 292 6.49 4.93 -9.38
CA ALA A 292 6.65 3.62 -10.01
C ALA A 292 7.82 2.82 -9.39
N GLY A 293 8.95 3.48 -9.12
CA GLY A 293 10.09 2.88 -8.42
C GLY A 293 9.75 2.45 -6.99
N ALA A 294 9.07 3.31 -6.23
CA ALA A 294 8.59 3.00 -4.89
C ALA A 294 7.63 1.81 -4.90
N LEU A 295 6.67 1.80 -5.83
CA LEU A 295 5.72 0.70 -6.01
C LEU A 295 6.43 -0.61 -6.33
N LEU A 296 7.37 -0.62 -7.29
CA LEU A 296 8.15 -1.80 -7.67
C LEU A 296 8.82 -2.43 -6.44
N LEU A 297 9.59 -1.64 -5.70
CA LEU A 297 10.37 -2.14 -4.57
C LEU A 297 9.48 -2.52 -3.37
N ALA A 298 8.41 -1.76 -3.13
CA ALA A 298 7.42 -2.07 -2.10
C ALA A 298 6.72 -3.40 -2.37
N PHE A 299 6.28 -3.62 -3.61
CA PHE A 299 5.58 -4.83 -4.00
C PHE A 299 6.53 -6.04 -4.00
N LEU A 300 7.77 -5.88 -4.45
CA LEU A 300 8.78 -6.94 -4.35
C LEU A 300 9.13 -7.28 -2.89
N SER A 301 9.09 -6.29 -1.98
CA SER A 301 9.24 -6.53 -0.54
C SER A 301 8.06 -7.35 0.01
N ALA A 302 6.83 -7.00 -0.36
CA ALA A 302 5.63 -7.78 0.00
C ALA A 302 5.68 -9.20 -0.56
N PHE A 303 6.10 -9.36 -1.81
CA PHE A 303 6.27 -10.68 -2.45
C PHE A 303 7.35 -11.51 -1.74
N ARG A 304 8.47 -10.88 -1.38
CA ARG A 304 9.53 -11.56 -0.62
C ARG A 304 9.04 -12.02 0.75
N LEU A 305 8.27 -11.18 1.43
CA LEU A 305 7.66 -11.49 2.70
C LEU A 305 6.69 -12.66 2.56
N PHE A 306 5.84 -12.67 1.52
CA PHE A 306 4.98 -13.80 1.18
C PHE A 306 5.75 -15.11 1.00
N VAL A 307 6.84 -15.11 0.23
CA VAL A 307 7.66 -16.31 -0.02
C VAL A 307 8.36 -16.82 1.25
N LEU A 308 8.66 -15.93 2.20
CA LEU A 308 9.23 -16.32 3.49
C LEU A 308 8.18 -16.89 4.44
N SER A 309 6.98 -16.31 4.46
CA SER A 309 5.86 -16.81 5.27
C SER A 309 5.31 -18.14 4.74
N TYR A 310 5.31 -18.31 3.41
CA TYR A 310 4.75 -19.48 2.73
C TYR A 310 5.77 -20.10 1.78
N PRO A 311 6.68 -20.96 2.31
CA PRO A 311 7.77 -21.51 1.52
C PRO A 311 7.25 -22.41 0.39
N LEU A 312 7.37 -21.90 -0.83
CA LEU A 312 6.97 -22.63 -2.04
C LEU A 312 7.85 -23.88 -2.23
N ARG A 313 7.22 -25.06 -2.26
CA ARG A 313 7.90 -26.33 -2.55
C ARG A 313 8.51 -26.30 -3.95
N VAL A 314 9.72 -26.85 -4.10
CA VAL A 314 10.45 -26.93 -5.38
C VAL A 314 9.62 -27.68 -6.44
N PRO A 315 9.57 -27.23 -7.71
CA PRO A 315 10.18 -26.03 -8.27
C PRO A 315 9.51 -24.73 -7.76
N ARG A 316 10.34 -23.77 -7.32
CA ARG A 316 9.91 -22.55 -6.63
C ARG A 316 9.28 -21.57 -7.63
N ALA A 317 8.01 -21.22 -7.42
CA ALA A 317 7.27 -20.18 -8.16
C ALA A 317 7.51 -20.19 -9.68
N ASP A 318 7.61 -21.37 -10.28
CA ASP A 318 7.92 -21.48 -11.70
C ASP A 318 6.73 -21.01 -12.51
N LEU A 319 6.91 -19.92 -13.27
CA LEU A 319 5.87 -19.31 -14.10
C LEU A 319 5.33 -20.30 -15.14
N TYR A 320 6.14 -21.28 -15.56
CA TYR A 320 5.73 -22.30 -16.53
C TYR A 320 4.82 -23.39 -15.93
N THR A 321 4.62 -23.39 -14.60
CA THR A 321 3.64 -24.26 -13.98
C THR A 321 2.23 -23.71 -14.15
N HIS A 322 1.30 -24.58 -14.56
CA HIS A 322 -0.07 -24.21 -14.94
C HIS A 322 -0.78 -23.30 -13.91
N TYR A 323 -0.67 -23.59 -12.61
CA TYR A 323 -1.33 -22.81 -11.56
C TYR A 323 -0.70 -21.43 -11.35
N THR A 324 0.62 -21.32 -11.47
CA THR A 324 1.34 -20.03 -11.35
C THR A 324 1.02 -19.14 -12.54
N LEU A 325 1.01 -19.70 -13.76
CA LEU A 325 0.62 -19.00 -14.98
C LEU A 325 -0.83 -18.49 -14.93
N MET A 326 -1.75 -19.34 -14.45
CA MET A 326 -3.15 -18.96 -14.32
C MET A 326 -3.34 -17.79 -13.35
N GLY A 327 -2.70 -17.83 -12.18
CA GLY A 327 -2.71 -16.71 -11.23
C GLY A 327 -2.15 -15.43 -11.86
N PHE A 328 -1.04 -15.54 -12.58
CA PHE A 328 -0.39 -14.42 -13.26
C PHE A 328 -1.30 -13.76 -14.31
N LEU A 329 -1.88 -14.55 -15.23
CA LEU A 329 -2.76 -14.05 -16.28
C LEU A 329 -4.03 -13.44 -15.71
N LEU A 330 -4.62 -14.08 -14.68
CA LEU A 330 -5.84 -13.60 -14.05
C LEU A 330 -5.61 -12.26 -13.33
N ALA A 331 -4.47 -12.07 -12.66
CA ALA A 331 -4.14 -10.79 -12.07
C ALA A 331 -3.86 -9.73 -13.13
N LEU A 332 -3.07 -10.06 -14.16
CA LEU A 332 -2.70 -9.14 -15.23
C LEU A 332 -3.92 -8.57 -15.95
N VAL A 333 -4.82 -9.44 -16.39
CA VAL A 333 -6.03 -9.05 -17.14
C VAL A 333 -7.12 -8.58 -16.19
N GLY A 334 -7.35 -9.29 -15.08
CA GLY A 334 -8.43 -9.03 -14.14
C GLY A 334 -8.29 -7.67 -13.44
N LEU A 335 -7.10 -7.34 -12.92
CA LEU A 335 -6.89 -6.03 -12.29
C LEU A 335 -6.97 -4.89 -13.30
N GLY A 336 -6.47 -5.11 -14.53
CA GLY A 336 -6.61 -4.15 -15.62
C GLY A 336 -8.08 -3.88 -15.95
N ALA A 337 -8.91 -4.93 -16.06
CA ALA A 337 -10.33 -4.81 -16.32
C ALA A 337 -11.08 -4.10 -15.17
N LEU A 338 -10.79 -4.44 -13.91
CA LEU A 338 -11.37 -3.79 -12.75
C LEU A 338 -11.01 -2.29 -12.70
N ALA A 339 -9.76 -1.95 -12.98
CA ALA A 339 -9.30 -0.56 -12.99
C ALA A 339 -9.91 0.25 -14.14
N LEU A 340 -10.05 -0.34 -15.34
CA LEU A 340 -10.75 0.28 -16.47
C LEU A 340 -12.23 0.53 -16.17
N TRP A 341 -12.90 -0.43 -15.53
CA TRP A 341 -14.30 -0.28 -15.12
C TRP A 341 -14.46 0.82 -14.07
N GLN A 342 -13.50 0.94 -13.14
CA GLN A 342 -13.49 2.01 -12.15
C GLN A 342 -13.27 3.38 -12.79
N ARG A 343 -12.39 3.50 -13.79
CA ARG A 343 -12.20 4.72 -14.58
C ARG A 343 -13.49 5.15 -15.30
N GLY A 344 -14.28 4.21 -15.80
CA GLY A 344 -15.59 4.49 -16.41
C GLY A 344 -16.59 5.15 -15.46
N SER A 345 -16.38 5.14 -14.13
CA SER A 345 -17.22 5.89 -13.17
C SER A 345 -16.94 7.38 -13.17
N GLU A 346 -15.69 7.77 -13.37
CA GLU A 346 -15.27 9.17 -13.40
C GLU A 346 -15.79 9.85 -14.67
N GLN A 347 -15.72 9.15 -15.81
CA GLN A 347 -16.29 9.62 -17.07
C GLN A 347 -17.82 9.76 -17.03
N ALA A 348 -18.50 9.02 -16.16
CA ALA A 348 -19.94 9.09 -15.99
C ALA A 348 -20.40 10.26 -15.09
N GLY A 349 -19.47 11.09 -14.60
CA GLY A 349 -19.78 12.28 -13.79
C GLY A 349 -20.25 11.98 -12.36
N GLU A 350 -19.92 10.79 -11.81
CA GLU A 350 -20.21 10.50 -10.40
C GLU A 350 -19.45 11.48 -9.48
N PRO A 351 -20.12 12.09 -8.47
CA PRO A 351 -19.50 13.12 -7.66
C PRO A 351 -18.26 12.62 -6.93
N ALA A 352 -17.17 13.39 -7.05
CA ALA A 352 -15.90 13.13 -6.38
C ALA A 352 -16.11 13.08 -4.86
N GLY A 353 -15.88 11.90 -4.26
CA GLY A 353 -15.98 11.68 -2.81
C GLY A 353 -17.14 10.80 -2.36
N GLN A 354 -18.05 10.38 -3.24
CA GLN A 354 -19.06 9.38 -2.88
C GLN A 354 -18.49 7.97 -3.07
N LEU A 355 -18.61 7.13 -2.04
CA LEU A 355 -18.26 5.72 -2.12
C LEU A 355 -19.18 5.04 -3.13
N SER A 356 -18.69 4.80 -4.35
CA SER A 356 -19.48 4.10 -5.35
C SER A 356 -19.51 2.60 -5.05
N TRP A 357 -20.64 1.97 -5.35
CA TRP A 357 -20.79 0.51 -5.30
C TRP A 357 -19.76 -0.18 -6.21
N ARG A 358 -19.26 0.50 -7.25
CA ARG A 358 -18.18 0.02 -8.12
C ARG A 358 -16.87 -0.14 -7.34
N THR A 359 -16.48 0.84 -6.53
CA THR A 359 -15.27 0.77 -5.68
C THR A 359 -15.34 -0.41 -4.70
N LEU A 360 -16.52 -0.70 -4.14
CA LEU A 360 -16.71 -1.86 -3.27
C LEU A 360 -16.56 -3.18 -4.03
N LEU A 361 -17.14 -3.29 -5.23
CA LEU A 361 -17.04 -4.50 -6.05
C LEU A 361 -15.62 -4.71 -6.61
N THR A 362 -14.93 -3.65 -7.04
CA THR A 362 -13.53 -3.77 -7.50
C THR A 362 -12.62 -4.19 -6.37
N GLY A 363 -12.77 -3.57 -5.20
CA GLY A 363 -12.03 -3.94 -3.99
C GLY A 363 -12.30 -5.39 -3.57
N PHE A 364 -13.57 -5.81 -3.56
CA PHE A 364 -13.96 -7.19 -3.27
C PHE A 364 -13.25 -8.18 -4.20
N TRP A 365 -13.35 -8.00 -5.52
CA TRP A 365 -12.73 -8.93 -6.47
C TRP A 365 -11.20 -8.89 -6.42
N ALA A 366 -10.58 -7.71 -6.26
CA ALA A 366 -9.13 -7.60 -6.14
C ALA A 366 -8.57 -8.37 -4.91
N VAL A 367 -9.34 -8.42 -3.82
CA VAL A 367 -8.98 -9.15 -2.60
C VAL A 367 -9.36 -10.63 -2.68
N SER A 368 -10.55 -10.96 -3.17
CA SER A 368 -11.08 -12.33 -3.16
C SER A 368 -10.45 -13.23 -4.22
N LEU A 369 -10.03 -12.71 -5.37
CA LEU A 369 -9.40 -13.51 -6.43
C LEU A 369 -8.11 -14.22 -6.00
N PRO A 370 -7.10 -13.55 -5.40
CA PRO A 370 -5.90 -14.25 -4.94
C PRO A 370 -6.23 -15.33 -3.90
N LEU A 371 -7.15 -15.05 -2.99
CA LEU A 371 -7.59 -16.03 -1.98
C LEU A 371 -8.28 -17.23 -2.62
N LEU A 372 -9.24 -17.01 -3.51
CA LEU A 372 -9.93 -18.07 -4.24
C LEU A 372 -8.93 -18.93 -5.03
N MET A 373 -7.94 -18.30 -5.68
CA MET A 373 -6.87 -19.03 -6.37
C MET A 373 -6.04 -19.88 -5.42
N GLY A 374 -5.70 -19.35 -4.24
CA GLY A 374 -5.07 -20.12 -3.17
C GLY A 374 -5.91 -21.33 -2.75
N ALA A 375 -7.22 -21.15 -2.59
CA ALA A 375 -8.16 -22.18 -2.16
C ALA A 375 -8.26 -23.33 -3.16
N LEU A 376 -8.20 -22.99 -4.46
CA LEU A 376 -8.40 -23.95 -5.54
C LEU A 376 -7.09 -24.63 -5.95
N PHE A 377 -5.98 -23.88 -5.94
CA PHE A 377 -4.77 -24.27 -6.67
C PHE A 377 -3.47 -24.23 -5.87
N THR A 378 -3.48 -23.86 -4.57
CA THR A 378 -2.33 -23.71 -3.63
C THR A 378 -1.62 -22.35 -3.64
N GLU A 379 -0.61 -22.16 -2.77
CA GLU A 379 0.20 -20.94 -2.63
C GLU A 379 0.83 -20.47 -3.95
N ARG A 380 1.08 -21.41 -4.88
CA ARG A 380 1.68 -21.13 -6.19
C ARG A 380 0.80 -20.21 -7.04
N ALA A 381 -0.51 -20.38 -6.99
CA ALA A 381 -1.43 -19.53 -7.73
C ALA A 381 -1.49 -18.12 -7.12
N ILE A 382 -1.36 -18.00 -5.80
CA ILE A 382 -1.24 -16.70 -5.12
C ILE A 382 0.07 -16.01 -5.53
N ALA A 383 1.19 -16.74 -5.53
CA ALA A 383 2.48 -16.20 -5.98
C ALA A 383 2.40 -15.70 -7.44
N GLY A 384 1.76 -16.49 -8.32
CA GLY A 384 1.46 -16.08 -9.69
C GLY A 384 0.61 -14.80 -9.74
N TRP A 385 -0.45 -14.73 -8.94
CA TRP A 385 -1.31 -13.55 -8.85
C TRP A 385 -0.54 -12.30 -8.41
N LEU A 386 0.32 -12.40 -7.39
CA LEU A 386 1.16 -11.29 -6.94
C LEU A 386 2.09 -10.81 -8.08
N ALA A 387 2.77 -11.73 -8.76
CA ALA A 387 3.63 -11.37 -9.89
C ALA A 387 2.84 -10.71 -11.04
N GLY A 388 1.65 -11.21 -11.34
CA GLY A 388 0.77 -10.63 -12.35
C GLY A 388 0.23 -9.26 -11.96
N ALA A 389 -0.06 -9.04 -10.67
CA ALA A 389 -0.50 -7.75 -10.14
C ALA A 389 0.61 -6.68 -10.25
N LEU A 390 1.86 -7.05 -9.96
CA LEU A 390 3.01 -6.18 -10.21
C LEU A 390 3.17 -5.87 -11.69
N ALA A 391 3.07 -6.90 -12.55
CA ALA A 391 3.16 -6.72 -14.00
C ALA A 391 2.06 -5.78 -14.53
N ALA A 392 0.82 -5.90 -14.03
CA ALA A 392 -0.28 -5.00 -14.37
C ALA A 392 0.05 -3.56 -13.97
N ALA A 393 0.46 -3.34 -12.71
CA ALA A 393 0.79 -2.02 -12.18
C ALA A 393 1.90 -1.34 -12.98
N LEU A 394 2.99 -2.05 -13.29
CA LEU A 394 4.10 -1.52 -14.08
C LEU A 394 3.72 -1.28 -15.54
N SER A 395 2.90 -2.15 -16.12
CA SER A 395 2.39 -1.96 -17.49
C SER A 395 1.58 -0.67 -17.56
N ALA A 396 0.72 -0.39 -16.58
CA ALA A 396 -0.03 0.86 -16.54
C ALA A 396 0.89 2.09 -16.52
N TYR A 397 2.02 2.05 -15.82
CA TYR A 397 3.02 3.12 -15.88
C TYR A 397 3.67 3.23 -17.27
N LEU A 398 4.13 2.11 -17.85
CA LEU A 398 4.81 2.09 -19.14
C LEU A 398 3.92 2.62 -20.29
N TYR A 399 2.62 2.27 -20.25
CA TYR A 399 1.64 2.70 -21.24
C TYR A 399 0.99 4.06 -20.92
N ALA A 400 1.06 4.55 -19.67
CA ALA A 400 0.65 5.91 -19.32
C ALA A 400 1.75 6.95 -19.60
N SER A 401 3.02 6.55 -19.66
CA SER A 401 4.17 7.43 -19.93
C SER A 401 4.25 7.84 -21.42
N PRO A 402 4.64 9.09 -21.74
CA PRO A 402 4.01 9.98 -22.72
C PRO A 402 4.15 9.49 -24.18
N ALA A 403 3.16 8.74 -24.65
CA ALA A 403 2.92 8.57 -26.09
C ALA A 403 1.99 9.65 -26.66
N MET A 404 1.46 10.55 -25.82
CA MET A 404 0.53 11.59 -26.25
C MET A 404 1.10 12.98 -25.92
N PRO A 405 1.80 13.63 -26.87
CA PRO A 405 2.41 14.95 -26.69
C PRO A 405 1.39 16.12 -26.60
N SER A 406 0.08 15.87 -26.53
CA SER A 406 -0.97 16.90 -26.63
C SER A 406 -1.76 17.17 -25.35
N LEU A 407 -1.52 16.43 -24.26
CA LEU A 407 -2.27 16.57 -23.00
C LEU A 407 -1.42 17.29 -21.96
N SER A 408 -2.02 18.23 -21.24
CA SER A 408 -1.37 18.89 -20.11
C SER A 408 -1.11 17.88 -18.97
N GLY A 409 -0.10 18.15 -18.13
CA GLY A 409 0.36 17.21 -17.10
C GLY A 409 -0.72 16.80 -16.08
N GLU A 410 -1.70 17.68 -15.80
CA GLU A 410 -2.84 17.37 -14.95
C GLU A 410 -3.84 16.42 -15.64
N GLU A 411 -4.09 16.61 -16.94
CA GLU A 411 -4.99 15.75 -17.72
C GLU A 411 -4.43 14.33 -17.90
N LEU A 412 -3.11 14.18 -17.98
CA LEU A 412 -2.43 12.88 -18.07
C LEU A 412 -2.52 12.08 -16.77
N GLU A 413 -2.39 12.73 -15.61
CA GLU A 413 -2.57 12.08 -14.30
C GLU A 413 -4.03 11.67 -14.10
N GLU A 414 -4.97 12.55 -14.44
CA GLU A 414 -6.41 12.29 -14.36
C GLU A 414 -6.86 11.15 -15.28
N GLN A 415 -6.21 11.00 -16.44
CA GLN A 415 -6.48 9.89 -17.37
C GLN A 415 -5.74 8.59 -17.04
N SER A 416 -4.82 8.59 -16.08
CA SER A 416 -3.99 7.42 -15.80
C SER A 416 -4.74 6.35 -15.00
N ILE A 417 -4.69 5.11 -15.49
CA ILE A 417 -5.28 3.94 -14.80
C ILE A 417 -4.47 3.58 -13.54
N THR A 418 -3.23 4.06 -13.42
CA THR A 418 -2.30 3.80 -12.31
C THR A 418 -2.91 4.18 -10.95
N ARG A 419 -3.66 5.29 -10.88
CA ARG A 419 -4.37 5.72 -9.67
C ARG A 419 -5.30 4.63 -9.13
N TRP A 420 -5.95 3.86 -10.01
CA TRP A 420 -6.85 2.77 -9.64
C TRP A 420 -6.13 1.45 -9.41
N LEU A 421 -5.13 1.16 -10.24
CA LEU A 421 -4.50 -0.15 -10.29
C LEU A 421 -3.58 -0.40 -9.09
N TYR A 422 -2.86 0.62 -8.63
CA TYR A 422 -1.90 0.51 -7.52
C TYR A 422 -2.55 0.06 -6.21
N PRO A 423 -3.61 0.73 -5.70
CA PRO A 423 -4.27 0.30 -4.48
C PRO A 423 -4.94 -1.07 -4.62
N LEU A 424 -5.51 -1.41 -5.79
CA LEU A 424 -6.11 -2.73 -6.03
C LEU A 424 -5.07 -3.85 -6.00
N ALA A 425 -3.89 -3.64 -6.62
CA ALA A 425 -2.79 -4.59 -6.58
C ALA A 425 -2.30 -4.84 -5.14
N PHE A 426 -2.11 -3.78 -4.36
CA PHE A 426 -1.73 -3.90 -2.95
C PHE A 426 -2.84 -4.50 -2.08
N ALA A 427 -4.11 -4.35 -2.43
CA ALA A 427 -5.21 -4.91 -1.66
C ALA A 427 -5.13 -6.43 -1.63
N GLY A 428 -4.99 -7.04 -2.80
CA GLY A 428 -4.81 -8.49 -2.88
C GLY A 428 -3.47 -8.93 -2.26
N ALA A 429 -2.39 -8.16 -2.42
CA ALA A 429 -1.10 -8.51 -1.84
C ALA A 429 -1.10 -8.52 -0.31
N VAL A 430 -1.61 -7.46 0.30
CA VAL A 430 -1.61 -7.29 1.76
C VAL A 430 -2.60 -8.23 2.43
N VAL A 431 -3.74 -8.54 1.78
CA VAL A 431 -4.71 -9.48 2.32
C VAL A 431 -4.27 -10.94 2.13
N ALA A 432 -3.55 -11.25 1.05
CA ALA A 432 -2.96 -12.57 0.86
C ALA A 432 -1.93 -12.92 1.95
N LEU A 433 -1.17 -11.95 2.46
CA LEU A 433 -0.13 -12.18 3.48
C LEU A 433 -0.63 -12.86 4.76
N PRO A 434 -1.74 -12.44 5.41
CA PRO A 434 -2.28 -13.18 6.56
C PRO A 434 -3.19 -14.35 6.14
N LEU A 435 -4.02 -14.21 5.10
CA LEU A 435 -5.09 -15.18 4.84
C LEU A 435 -4.67 -16.43 4.05
N THR A 436 -3.46 -16.45 3.48
CA THR A 436 -3.00 -17.60 2.71
C THR A 436 -2.96 -18.87 3.54
N GLU A 437 -2.54 -18.79 4.81
CA GLU A 437 -2.51 -19.95 5.72
C GLU A 437 -3.90 -20.61 5.86
N VAL A 438 -4.93 -19.78 6.02
CA VAL A 438 -6.31 -20.23 6.15
C VAL A 438 -6.77 -20.88 4.85
N VAL A 439 -6.50 -20.23 3.73
CA VAL A 439 -7.16 -20.56 2.47
C VAL A 439 -6.48 -21.71 1.73
N VAL A 440 -5.17 -21.90 1.89
CA VAL A 440 -4.45 -23.02 1.26
C VAL A 440 -4.87 -24.37 1.82
N SER A 441 -5.30 -24.43 3.09
CA SER A 441 -5.86 -25.65 3.67
C SER A 441 -7.04 -26.20 2.86
N TYR A 442 -7.78 -25.34 2.16
CA TYR A 442 -8.90 -25.76 1.30
C TYR A 442 -8.43 -26.45 0.01
N ALA A 443 -7.19 -26.24 -0.42
CA ALA A 443 -6.65 -26.87 -1.62
C ALA A 443 -6.48 -28.38 -1.46
N THR A 444 -6.39 -28.90 -0.23
CA THR A 444 -6.29 -30.34 0.06
C THR A 444 -7.66 -31.02 0.18
N LEU A 445 -8.77 -30.26 0.11
CA LEU A 445 -10.12 -30.81 0.20
C LEU A 445 -10.49 -31.68 -1.00
N PRO A 446 -11.46 -32.61 -0.85
CA PRO A 446 -11.99 -33.41 -1.94
C PRO A 446 -12.41 -32.57 -3.14
N ARG A 447 -12.21 -33.13 -4.36
CA ARG A 447 -12.51 -32.45 -5.63
C ARG A 447 -13.94 -31.87 -5.68
N LEU A 448 -14.91 -32.58 -5.11
CA LEU A 448 -16.31 -32.17 -5.06
C LEU A 448 -16.52 -30.88 -4.23
N ILE A 449 -15.83 -30.72 -3.11
CA ILE A 449 -15.90 -29.49 -2.29
C ILE A 449 -15.24 -28.32 -3.04
N ARG A 450 -14.10 -28.57 -3.69
CA ARG A 450 -13.46 -27.54 -4.53
C ARG A 450 -14.33 -27.13 -5.73
N LEU A 451 -15.09 -28.07 -6.31
CA LEU A 451 -16.07 -27.76 -7.36
C LEU A 451 -17.18 -26.84 -6.81
N TYR A 452 -17.68 -27.08 -5.59
CA TYR A 452 -18.65 -26.17 -4.96
C TYR A 452 -18.07 -24.79 -4.70
N LEU A 453 -16.79 -24.66 -4.35
CA LEU A 453 -16.13 -23.36 -4.24
C LEU A 453 -16.09 -22.64 -5.59
N VAL A 454 -15.78 -23.35 -6.68
CA VAL A 454 -15.82 -22.79 -8.05
C VAL A 454 -17.24 -22.37 -8.43
N LEU A 455 -18.24 -23.22 -8.18
CA LEU A 455 -19.64 -22.91 -8.48
C LEU A 455 -20.15 -21.72 -7.66
N GLY A 456 -19.77 -21.63 -6.37
CA GLY A 456 -20.08 -20.50 -5.51
C GLY A 456 -19.44 -19.21 -6.01
N ALA A 457 -18.16 -19.24 -6.38
CA ALA A 457 -17.48 -18.10 -6.98
C ALA A 457 -18.10 -17.68 -8.33
N GLY A 458 -18.47 -18.66 -9.18
CA GLY A 458 -19.17 -18.42 -10.43
C GLY A 458 -20.56 -17.79 -10.22
N ALA A 459 -21.31 -18.26 -9.23
CA ALA A 459 -22.60 -17.68 -8.87
C ALA A 459 -22.45 -16.25 -8.33
N LEU A 460 -21.45 -15.98 -7.50
CA LEU A 460 -21.12 -14.63 -7.04
C LEU A 460 -20.72 -13.70 -8.19
N LEU A 461 -19.93 -14.20 -9.14
CA LEU A 461 -19.59 -13.45 -10.35
C LEU A 461 -20.83 -13.13 -11.17
N ALA A 462 -21.69 -14.12 -11.43
CA ALA A 462 -22.95 -13.92 -12.13
C ALA A 462 -23.85 -12.91 -11.43
N LEU A 463 -23.98 -12.99 -10.10
CA LEU A 463 -24.74 -12.02 -9.30
C LEU A 463 -24.15 -10.62 -9.38
N SER A 464 -22.82 -10.49 -9.33
CA SER A 464 -22.15 -9.19 -9.48
C SER A 464 -22.39 -8.60 -10.86
N LEU A 465 -22.33 -9.39 -11.93
CA LEU A 465 -22.62 -8.95 -13.30
C LEU A 465 -24.10 -8.59 -13.48
N LEU A 466 -25.02 -9.36 -12.89
CA LEU A 466 -26.45 -9.03 -12.89
C LEU A 466 -26.74 -7.73 -12.15
N PHE A 467 -26.06 -7.51 -11.01
CA PHE A 467 -26.17 -6.26 -10.27
C PHE A 467 -25.63 -5.08 -11.08
N VAL A 468 -24.47 -5.24 -11.73
CA VAL A 468 -23.89 -4.26 -12.66
C VAL A 468 -24.88 -3.94 -13.78
N PHE A 469 -25.40 -4.97 -14.46
CA PHE A 469 -26.37 -4.83 -15.53
C PHE A 469 -27.65 -4.11 -15.08
N TRP A 470 -28.16 -4.43 -13.90
CA TRP A 470 -29.35 -3.78 -13.35
C TRP A 470 -29.11 -2.31 -13.03
N ARG A 471 -27.93 -1.96 -12.49
CA ARG A 471 -27.57 -0.58 -12.14
C ARG A 471 -27.24 0.29 -13.35
N GLU A 472 -26.58 -0.29 -14.34
CA GLU A 472 -26.13 0.41 -15.56
C GLU A 472 -27.19 0.41 -16.67
N ARG A 473 -28.36 -0.21 -16.43
CA ARG A 473 -29.47 -0.21 -17.38
C ARG A 473 -29.82 1.24 -17.71
N PRO A 474 -29.80 1.65 -19.00
CA PRO A 474 -30.16 3.01 -19.37
C PRO A 474 -31.59 3.27 -18.88
N ARG A 475 -31.77 4.33 -18.07
CA ARG A 475 -33.09 4.85 -17.70
C ARG A 475 -33.75 5.56 -18.91
N SER A 476 -33.79 4.88 -20.05
CA SER A 476 -34.74 5.22 -21.11
C SER A 476 -36.09 4.60 -20.74
N VAL A 477 -37.17 5.38 -20.83
CA VAL A 477 -38.58 5.01 -20.58
C VAL A 477 -39.13 5.26 -19.17
N GLN A 478 -38.80 6.38 -18.51
CA GLN A 478 -39.61 6.88 -17.38
C GLN A 478 -39.77 8.41 -17.33
N ARG A 479 -39.74 9.06 -18.49
CA ARG A 479 -40.26 10.42 -18.70
C ARG A 479 -41.31 10.39 -19.82
N THR A 480 -42.42 9.74 -19.55
CA THR A 480 -43.72 9.96 -20.22
C THR A 480 -44.77 9.28 -19.35
N ARG A 481 -45.21 9.98 -18.31
CA ARG A 481 -46.57 9.95 -17.79
C ARG A 481 -46.77 11.18 -16.92
#